data_AF-A0A7C7ZTY9-F1
#
_entry.id   AF-A0A7C7ZTY9-F1
#
_cell.length_a   1.000
_cell.length_b   1.000
_cell.length_c   1.000
_cell.angle_alpha   90.00
_cell.angle_beta   90.00
_cell.angle_gamma   90.00
#
_symmetry.space_group_name_H-M   'P 1'
#
loop_
_entity.id
_entity.type
_entity.pdbx_description
1 polymer ?
#
loop_
_entity_poly.entity_id
_entity_poly.type
_entity_poly.pdbx_seq_one_letter_code
_entity_poly.pdbx_strand_id
1 'polypeptide(L)' 'NLYEGAMPGFVYLPLGFGHTAYDEFLKGKGANPNDIIQAGKDPLSGHPVWWNTSVKLIKV' A
#
# COMPACT_ATOMS: atom_id res chain seq x y z
N ASN A 1 -12.77 10.29 -8.44
CA ASN A 1 -11.83 11.41 -8.65
C ASN A 1 -10.45 10.86 -8.98
N LEU A 2 -9.80 11.44 -9.99
CA LEU A 2 -8.39 11.24 -10.29
C LEU A 2 -7.61 12.46 -9.77
N TYR A 3 -6.32 12.30 -9.47
CA TYR A 3 -5.50 13.34 -8.86
C TYR A 3 -4.27 13.61 -9.73
N GLU A 4 -4.17 14.82 -10.27
CA GLU A 4 -3.12 15.22 -11.23
C GLU A 4 -1.71 15.26 -10.62
N GLY A 5 -1.59 15.30 -9.29
CA GLY A 5 -0.29 15.23 -8.62
C GLY A 5 0.32 13.82 -8.57
N ALA A 6 -0.41 12.80 -9.00
CA ALA A 6 0.12 11.44 -9.08
C ALA A 6 0.96 11.26 -10.37
N MET A 7 2.18 10.74 -10.23
CA MET A 7 3.03 10.43 -11.38
C MET A 7 2.33 9.41 -12.30
N PRO A 8 2.33 9.61 -13.64
CA PRO A 8 1.81 8.63 -14.58
C PRO A 8 2.46 7.25 -14.41
N GLY A 9 1.64 6.20 -14.40
CA GLY A 9 2.09 4.82 -14.20
C GLY A 9 2.21 4.38 -12.74
N PHE A 10 2.00 5.28 -11.77
CA PHE A 10 2.01 4.99 -10.35
C PHE A 10 0.62 5.09 -9.72
N VAL A 11 0.41 4.34 -8.64
CA VAL A 11 -0.77 4.45 -7.78
C VAL A 11 -0.26 4.64 -6.36
N TYR A 12 -0.79 5.65 -5.68
CA TYR A 12 -0.42 5.97 -4.30
C TYR A 12 -1.52 5.49 -3.37
N LEU A 13 -1.15 4.65 -2.40
CA LEU A 13 -2.05 4.17 -1.35
C LEU A 13 -1.53 4.65 0.01
N PRO A 14 -2.36 5.29 0.84
CA PRO A 14 -1.96 5.67 2.19
C PRO A 14 -1.77 4.44 3.08
N LEU A 15 -0.72 4.45 3.89
CA LEU A 15 -0.55 3.50 5.00
C LEU A 15 -1.39 3.95 6.20
N GLY A 16 -1.95 2.98 6.94
CA GLY A 16 -2.77 3.24 8.14
C GLY A 16 -4.23 2.78 8.04
N PHE A 17 -4.67 2.27 6.89
CA PHE A 17 -5.96 1.59 6.74
C PHE A 17 -5.81 0.06 6.74
N GLY A 18 -6.94 -0.64 6.76
CA GLY A 18 -7.00 -2.11 6.72
C GLY A 18 -6.78 -2.80 8.07
N HIS A 19 -6.93 -2.06 9.17
CA HIS A 19 -6.88 -2.64 10.51
C HIS A 19 -8.00 -3.67 10.70
N THR A 20 -7.65 -4.85 11.23
CA THR A 20 -8.61 -5.91 11.58
C THR A 20 -9.04 -5.85 13.06
N ALA A 21 -8.43 -4.96 13.84
CA ALA A 21 -8.64 -4.77 15.28
C ALA A 21 -8.64 -3.26 15.64
N TYR A 22 -8.29 -2.92 16.89
CA TYR A 22 -8.34 -1.59 17.53
C TYR A 22 -9.76 -1.22 17.99
N ASP A 23 -10.36 -0.18 17.43
CA ASP A 23 -11.67 0.34 17.79
C ASP A 23 -12.63 0.33 16.59
N GLU A 24 -13.85 0.79 16.80
CA GLU A 24 -14.89 0.88 15.76
C GLU A 24 -14.56 1.87 14.64
N PHE A 25 -13.64 2.80 14.87
CA PHE A 25 -13.23 3.83 13.92
C PHE A 25 -12.11 3.35 13.01
N LEU A 26 -11.28 2.42 13.47
CA LEU A 26 -10.15 1.87 12.70
C LEU A 26 -10.47 0.50 12.10
N LYS A 27 -11.20 -0.34 12.82
CA LYS A 27 -11.48 -1.73 12.39
C LYS A 27 -12.31 -1.76 11.11
N GLY A 28 -11.80 -2.49 10.12
CA GLY A 28 -12.48 -2.74 8.85
C GLY A 28 -12.62 -1.51 7.95
N LYS A 29 -11.81 -0.46 8.16
CA LYS A 29 -11.82 0.73 7.28
C LYS A 29 -10.71 0.64 6.24
N GLY A 30 -11.07 0.86 4.98
CA GLY A 30 -10.13 0.83 3.85
C GLY A 30 -9.47 -0.55 3.68
N ALA A 31 -8.26 -0.56 3.13
CA ALA A 31 -7.45 -1.75 2.90
C ALA A 31 -6.00 -1.51 3.34
N ASN A 32 -5.27 -2.57 3.69
CA ASN A 32 -3.89 -2.48 4.13
C ASN A 32 -2.95 -2.69 2.94
N PRO A 33 -2.18 -1.68 2.50
CA PRO A 33 -1.27 -1.87 1.37
C PRO A 33 -0.17 -2.91 1.62
N ASN A 34 0.17 -3.22 2.88
CA ASN A 34 1.15 -4.25 3.20
C ASN A 34 0.75 -5.65 2.71
N ASP A 35 -0.55 -5.90 2.49
CA ASP A 35 -1.05 -7.20 2.01
C ASP A 35 -0.62 -7.48 0.55
N ILE A 36 -0.25 -6.44 -0.20
CA ILE A 36 0.17 -6.55 -1.60
C ILE A 36 1.65 -6.22 -1.83
N ILE A 37 2.35 -5.66 -0.85
CA ILE A 37 3.77 -5.29 -0.99
C ILE A 37 4.61 -6.54 -1.23
N GLN A 38 5.42 -6.51 -2.29
CA GLN A 38 6.36 -7.59 -2.56
C GLN A 38 7.49 -7.57 -1.52
N ALA A 39 7.63 -8.67 -0.78
CA ALA A 39 8.68 -8.80 0.22
C ALA A 39 10.06 -8.75 -0.46
N GLY A 40 10.92 -7.86 0.01
CA GLY A 40 12.30 -7.72 -0.44
C GLY A 40 13.16 -7.08 0.64
N LYS A 41 14.47 -7.30 0.55
CA LYS A 41 15.46 -6.64 1.39
C LYS A 41 16.55 -6.02 0.53
N ASP A 42 17.01 -4.84 0.94
CA ASP A 42 18.20 -4.24 0.37
C ASP A 42 19.42 -5.13 0.69
N PRO A 43 20.20 -5.57 -0.30
CA PRO A 43 21.26 -6.56 -0.10
C PRO A 43 22.44 -6.03 0.74
N LEU A 44 22.60 -4.71 0.86
CA LEU A 44 23.69 -4.12 1.63
C LEU A 44 23.32 -3.90 3.10
N SER A 45 22.17 -3.29 3.36
CA SER A 45 21.73 -2.92 4.72
C SER A 45 20.82 -3.96 5.38
N GLY A 46 20.19 -4.83 4.59
CA GLY A 46 19.17 -5.77 5.07
C GLY A 46 17.81 -5.13 5.38
N HIS A 47 17.63 -3.84 5.12
CA HIS A 47 16.36 -3.14 5.34
C HIS A 47 15.26 -3.61 4.37
N PRO A 48 13.99 -3.60 4.80
CA PRO A 48 12.88 -3.97 3.92
C PRO A 48 12.73 -2.97 2.78
N VAL A 49 12.48 -3.47 1.57
CA VAL A 49 12.12 -2.67 0.40
C VAL A 49 10.61 -2.72 0.25
N TRP A 50 9.94 -1.58 0.48
CA TRP A 50 8.48 -1.51 0.56
C TRP A 50 7.83 -0.51 -0.41
N TRP A 51 8.64 0.29 -1.12
CA TRP A 51 8.17 1.41 -1.94
C TRP A 51 8.04 1.10 -3.43
N ASN A 52 8.45 -0.08 -3.89
CA ASN A 52 8.46 -0.43 -5.32
C ASN A 52 7.81 -1.78 -5.59
N THR A 53 6.47 -1.82 -5.54
CA THR A 53 5.68 -3.01 -5.85
C THR A 53 4.88 -2.77 -7.13
N SER A 54 5.02 -3.69 -8.10
CA SER A 54 4.20 -3.66 -9.31
C SER A 54 2.81 -4.20 -9.03
N VAL A 55 1.78 -3.48 -9.49
CA VAL A 55 0.37 -3.82 -9.26
C VAL A 55 -0.44 -3.71 -10.55
N LYS A 56 -1.61 -4.35 -10.58
CA LYS A 56 -2.61 -4.18 -11.64
C LYS A 56 -3.93 -3.75 -11.01
N LEU A 57 -4.53 -2.68 -11.52
CA LEU A 57 -5.86 -2.25 -11.14
C LEU A 57 -6.91 -3.00 -11.97
N ILE A 58 -7.92 -3.55 -11.29
CA ILE A 58 -9.13 -4.09 -11.89
C ILE A 58 -10.33 -3.41 -11.27
N LYS A 59 -11.36 -3.14 -12.07
CA LYS A 59 -12.64 -2.64 -11.57
C LYS A 59 -13.43 -3.83 -11.00
N VAL A 60 -13.98 -3.65 -9.80
CA VAL A 60 -14.92 -4.59 -9.15
C VAL A 60 -16.34 -4.21 -9.53
#